data_AF-F0BJ60-F1
#
_entry.id   AF-F0BJ60-F1
#
_cell.length_a   1.000
_cell.length_b   1.000
_cell.length_c   1.000
_cell.angle_alpha   90.00
_cell.angle_beta   90.00
_cell.angle_gamma   90.00
#
_symmetry.space_group_name_H-M   'P 1'
#
loop_
_entity.id
_entity.type
_entity.pdbx_description
1 polymer ?
#
loop_
_entity_poly.entity_id
_entity_poly.type
_entity_poly.pdbx_seq_one_letter_code
_entity_poly.pdbx_strand_id
1 'polypeptide(L)'
;MEQEIATGHEPCQWLRNLALNATNTMSNQGVIAGADVSITAGNLLNQGRISGTGSVALEARNDLLNQGQIQGRDVALVAGNNLVSEAAKAINGVGILSGINASNTLQLMAGNDMALTGTRVQAGGSAALIAGNNLSLTPSALRDDNGLLRGGDAVSVTTGKDLIVSAGNDLQLHGVTIAAGGSAALQAGNNLSLTPTIG
;
A
#
# COMPACT_ATOMS: atom_id res chain seq x y z
N MET A 1 -14.11 15.10 18.65
CA MET A 1 -13.97 16.30 17.80
C MET A 1 -13.74 15.80 16.39
N GLU A 2 -14.77 15.86 15.56
CA GLU A 2 -14.68 15.60 14.12
C GLU A 2 -14.09 16.84 13.46
N GLN A 3 -13.11 16.69 12.59
CA GLN A 3 -12.51 17.79 11.83
C GLN A 3 -12.95 17.66 10.37
N GLU A 4 -13.71 18.64 9.89
CA GLU A 4 -14.28 18.74 8.54
C GLU A 4 -13.22 19.26 7.56
N ILE A 5 -13.10 18.63 6.37
CA ILE A 5 -12.13 19.00 5.32
C ILE A 5 -12.87 19.76 4.22
N ALA A 6 -12.45 20.99 3.92
CA ALA A 6 -13.08 21.90 2.97
C ALA A 6 -12.90 21.47 1.49
N THR A 7 -13.98 21.59 0.71
CA THR A 7 -14.05 21.39 -0.75
C THR A 7 -14.08 22.72 -1.51
N GLY A 8 -13.28 22.89 -2.56
CA GLY A 8 -13.59 23.86 -3.65
C GLY A 8 -12.44 24.69 -4.24
N HIS A 9 -12.02 24.30 -5.46
CA HIS A 9 -11.59 25.07 -6.64
C HIS A 9 -11.05 26.52 -6.50
N GLU A 10 -9.71 26.70 -6.52
CA GLU A 10 -8.93 27.89 -6.92
C GLU A 10 -7.50 27.41 -7.32
N PRO A 11 -6.74 28.09 -8.21
CA PRO A 11 -5.42 27.64 -8.68
C PRO A 11 -4.45 27.44 -7.50
N CYS A 12 -3.97 26.20 -7.34
CA CYS A 12 -3.37 25.67 -6.11
C CYS A 12 -2.06 26.38 -5.70
N GLN A 13 -2.17 27.41 -4.87
CA GLN A 13 -1.10 27.89 -4.00
C GLN A 13 -0.96 27.03 -2.72
N TRP A 14 -1.74 25.94 -2.56
CA TRP A 14 -1.81 25.14 -1.33
C TRP A 14 -0.83 23.97 -1.25
N LEU A 15 0.37 24.10 -1.81
CA LEU A 15 1.45 23.15 -1.54
C LEU A 15 2.03 23.37 -0.13
N ARG A 16 1.16 23.31 0.90
CA ARG A 16 1.57 23.23 2.29
C ARG A 16 1.77 21.77 2.65
N ASN A 17 2.72 21.56 3.56
CA ASN A 17 2.91 20.29 4.21
C ASN A 17 1.71 20.05 5.12
N LEU A 18 1.10 18.87 5.00
CA LEU A 18 -0.01 18.45 5.82
C LEU A 18 0.50 17.49 6.88
N ALA A 19 0.27 17.80 8.15
CA ALA A 19 0.58 16.93 9.28
C ALA A 19 -0.70 16.62 10.05
N LEU A 20 -1.07 15.34 10.17
CA LEU A 20 -2.21 14.87 10.97
C LEU A 20 -1.71 13.95 12.07
N ASN A 21 -2.19 14.15 13.30
CA ASN A 21 -1.85 13.30 14.44
C ASN A 21 -3.12 12.84 15.16
N ALA A 22 -3.33 11.54 15.24
CA ALA A 22 -4.41 10.91 15.98
C ALA A 22 -3.85 9.95 17.03
N THR A 23 -4.42 9.95 18.24
CA THR A 23 -4.01 9.00 19.30
C THR A 23 -4.58 7.60 19.06
N ASN A 24 -5.80 7.52 18.52
CA ASN A 24 -6.52 6.29 18.24
C ASN A 24 -6.51 6.02 16.73
N THR A 25 -7.68 5.98 16.09
CA THR A 25 -7.79 5.67 14.67
C THR A 25 -7.93 6.93 13.83
N MET A 26 -7.19 7.01 12.72
CA MET A 26 -7.42 7.99 11.65
C MET A 26 -8.02 7.23 10.47
N SER A 27 -9.19 7.68 9.98
CA SER A 27 -9.86 7.06 8.84
C SER A 27 -10.04 8.08 7.72
N ASN A 28 -9.47 7.81 6.56
CA ASN A 28 -9.68 8.60 5.36
C ASN A 28 -10.66 7.88 4.42
N GLN A 29 -11.81 8.49 4.15
CA GLN A 29 -12.77 8.03 3.13
C GLN A 29 -12.81 8.96 1.90
N GLY A 30 -12.12 10.10 1.97
CA GLY A 30 -12.10 11.13 0.94
C GLY A 30 -10.71 11.30 0.32
N VAL A 31 -10.35 12.53 0.00
CA VAL A 31 -9.02 12.87 -0.53
C VAL A 31 -8.24 13.66 0.52
N ILE A 32 -7.06 13.15 0.86
CA ILE A 32 -6.03 13.88 1.60
C ILE A 32 -4.93 14.23 0.59
N ALA A 33 -4.67 15.51 0.37
CA ALA A 33 -3.65 15.95 -0.56
C ALA A 33 -2.78 17.08 0.01
N GLY A 34 -1.50 17.09 -0.33
CA GLY A 34 -0.55 18.11 0.09
C GLY A 34 0.75 18.06 -0.72
N ALA A 35 1.69 18.98 -0.43
CA ALA A 35 3.04 18.87 -0.98
C ALA A 35 3.75 17.66 -0.37
N ASP A 36 3.90 17.68 0.94
CA ASP A 36 4.22 16.52 1.76
C ASP A 36 3.03 16.20 2.67
N VAL A 37 2.68 14.93 2.80
CA VAL A 37 1.65 14.43 3.72
C VAL A 37 2.31 13.57 4.78
N SER A 38 2.18 13.95 6.04
CA SER A 38 2.62 13.18 7.20
C SER A 38 1.43 12.86 8.10
N ILE A 39 1.22 11.58 8.40
CA ILE A 39 0.14 11.13 9.25
C ILE A 39 0.72 10.20 10.30
N THR A 40 0.50 10.52 11.58
CA THR A 40 0.77 9.60 12.69
C THR A 40 -0.53 9.22 13.37
N ALA A 41 -0.80 7.94 13.55
CA ALA A 41 -2.02 7.45 14.18
C ALA A 41 -1.76 6.24 15.09
N GLY A 42 -2.69 5.91 15.99
CA GLY A 42 -2.72 4.60 16.64
C GLY A 42 -3.00 3.50 15.61
N ASN A 43 -4.08 3.64 14.84
CA ASN A 43 -4.38 2.86 13.64
C ASN A 43 -4.65 3.80 12.47
N LEU A 44 -4.30 3.40 11.26
CA LEU A 44 -4.57 4.19 10.06
C LEU A 44 -5.39 3.37 9.08
N LEU A 45 -6.58 3.86 8.73
CA LEU A 45 -7.46 3.28 7.74
C LEU A 45 -7.58 4.24 6.55
N ASN A 46 -7.04 3.85 5.39
CA ASN A 46 -7.22 4.61 4.15
C ASN A 46 -8.19 3.87 3.22
N GLN A 47 -9.41 4.35 3.12
CA GLN A 47 -10.44 3.88 2.18
C GLN A 47 -10.59 4.82 0.97
N GLY A 48 -10.00 6.02 1.05
CA GLY A 48 -9.99 7.02 -0.01
C GLY A 48 -8.63 7.15 -0.70
N ARG A 49 -8.24 8.39 -1.01
CA ARG A 49 -6.96 8.71 -1.64
C ARG A 49 -6.09 9.56 -0.71
N ILE A 50 -4.83 9.22 -0.57
CA ILE A 50 -3.78 10.05 0.05
C ILE A 50 -2.74 10.37 -1.04
N SER A 51 -2.46 11.64 -1.28
CA SER A 51 -1.62 12.10 -2.39
C SER A 51 -0.66 13.21 -1.95
N GLY A 52 0.64 12.96 -2.03
CA GLY A 52 1.69 13.97 -1.91
C GLY A 52 2.28 14.28 -3.28
N THR A 53 2.59 15.53 -3.62
CA THR A 53 3.42 15.81 -4.81
C THR A 53 4.91 15.55 -4.54
N GLY A 54 5.32 15.67 -3.28
CA GLY A 54 6.61 15.31 -2.70
C GLY A 54 6.50 13.99 -1.96
N SER A 55 6.31 14.01 -0.65
CA SER A 55 6.40 12.80 0.18
C SER A 55 5.04 12.41 0.78
N VAL A 56 4.81 11.12 0.95
CA VAL A 56 3.74 10.60 1.82
C VAL A 56 4.36 9.70 2.88
N ALA A 57 4.28 10.12 4.14
CA ALA A 57 4.79 9.39 5.29
C ALA A 57 3.62 9.04 6.24
N LEU A 58 3.31 7.75 6.33
CA LEU A 58 2.23 7.23 7.15
C LEU A 58 2.82 6.35 8.26
N GLU A 59 2.62 6.74 9.51
CA GLU A 59 3.08 5.98 10.68
C GLU A 59 1.87 5.57 11.53
N ALA A 60 1.58 4.28 11.56
CA ALA A 60 0.61 3.68 12.47
C ALA A 60 1.35 2.99 13.62
N ARG A 61 1.03 3.34 14.86
CA ARG A 61 1.62 2.70 16.05
C ARG A 61 1.22 1.23 16.18
N ASN A 62 0.06 0.86 15.66
CA ASN A 62 -0.43 -0.51 15.59
C ASN A 62 -0.57 -0.92 14.11
N ASP A 63 -1.75 -0.80 13.52
CA ASP A 63 -2.02 -1.32 12.18
C ASP A 63 -2.26 -0.22 11.15
N LEU A 64 -1.77 -0.44 9.93
CA LEU A 64 -2.08 0.36 8.74
C LEU A 64 -2.88 -0.49 7.76
N LEU A 65 -4.12 -0.10 7.51
CA LEU A 65 -5.03 -0.73 6.56
C LEU A 65 -5.26 0.21 5.36
N ASN A 66 -4.76 -0.17 4.19
CA ASN A 66 -4.97 0.55 2.93
C ASN A 66 -5.97 -0.19 2.02
N GLN A 67 -7.17 0.38 1.92
CA GLN A 67 -8.25 -0.04 1.04
C GLN A 67 -8.51 0.93 -0.12
N GLY A 68 -7.61 1.89 -0.31
CA GLY A 68 -7.69 2.88 -1.37
C GLY A 68 -6.34 3.14 -2.02
N GLN A 69 -6.04 4.41 -2.28
CA GLN A 69 -4.86 4.84 -3.04
C GLN A 69 -3.90 5.68 -2.19
N ILE A 70 -2.62 5.37 -2.27
CA ILE A 70 -1.53 6.15 -1.65
C ILE A 70 -0.52 6.49 -2.73
N GLN A 71 -0.26 7.77 -2.98
CA GLN A 71 0.57 8.23 -4.09
C GLN A 71 1.51 9.36 -3.68
N GLY A 72 2.78 9.28 -4.06
CA GLY A 72 3.79 10.31 -3.80
C GLY A 72 4.99 10.25 -4.75
N ARG A 73 5.93 11.21 -4.63
CA ARG A 73 7.28 11.05 -5.18
C ARG A 73 8.05 10.04 -4.34
N ASP A 74 8.08 10.25 -3.04
CA ASP A 74 8.53 9.25 -2.08
C ASP A 74 7.36 8.81 -1.19
N VAL A 75 7.28 7.52 -0.89
CA VAL A 75 6.20 6.94 -0.08
C VAL A 75 6.81 6.05 0.98
N ALA A 76 6.51 6.33 2.24
CA ALA A 76 6.93 5.56 3.41
C ALA A 76 5.70 5.18 4.25
N LEU A 77 5.44 3.88 4.41
CA LEU A 77 4.38 3.35 5.26
C LEU A 77 5.02 2.50 6.34
N VAL A 78 4.80 2.88 7.59
CA VAL A 78 5.32 2.19 8.76
C VAL A 78 4.16 1.79 9.65
N ALA A 79 4.02 0.50 9.93
CA ALA A 79 3.08 -0.05 10.90
C ALA A 79 3.86 -0.73 12.02
N GLY A 80 3.55 -0.38 13.27
CA GLY A 80 4.16 -1.03 14.44
C GLY A 80 3.82 -2.53 14.54
N ASN A 81 2.63 -2.91 14.09
CA ASN A 81 2.17 -4.29 13.99
C ASN A 81 2.05 -4.69 12.52
N ASN A 82 0.86 -4.56 11.92
CA ASN A 82 0.61 -5.11 10.59
C ASN A 82 0.36 -4.03 9.54
N LEU A 83 0.89 -4.25 8.34
CA LEU A 83 0.53 -3.46 7.15
C LEU A 83 -0.31 -4.33 6.23
N VAL A 84 -1.57 -3.97 6.09
CA VAL A 84 -2.52 -4.66 5.22
C VAL A 84 -2.94 -3.72 4.10
N SER A 85 -2.80 -4.16 2.87
CA SER A 85 -3.34 -3.46 1.70
C SER A 85 -4.24 -4.41 0.95
N GLU A 86 -5.53 -4.07 0.85
CA GLU A 86 -6.54 -4.93 0.24
C GLU A 86 -7.45 -4.09 -0.65
N ALA A 87 -7.73 -4.54 -1.87
CA ALA A 87 -8.73 -3.87 -2.71
C ALA A 87 -10.08 -3.79 -1.98
N ALA A 88 -10.69 -2.61 -1.92
CA ALA A 88 -12.04 -2.49 -1.39
C ALA A 88 -12.98 -3.37 -2.23
N LYS A 89 -13.80 -4.17 -1.54
CA LYS A 89 -14.75 -5.11 -2.15
C LYS A 89 -15.46 -4.47 -3.35
N ALA A 90 -15.26 -5.02 -4.54
CA ALA A 90 -15.90 -4.54 -5.75
C ALA A 90 -17.42 -4.56 -5.58
N ILE A 91 -18.05 -3.40 -5.46
CA ILE A 91 -19.50 -3.27 -5.52
C ILE A 91 -19.84 -3.22 -7.01
N ASN A 92 -20.58 -4.21 -7.51
CA ASN A 92 -21.02 -4.30 -8.92
C ASN A 92 -19.90 -4.42 -9.97
N GLY A 93 -18.84 -5.18 -9.66
CA GLY A 93 -17.81 -5.53 -10.66
C GLY A 93 -16.83 -4.40 -11.03
N VAL A 94 -16.94 -3.23 -10.38
CA VAL A 94 -15.94 -2.14 -10.48
C VAL A 94 -15.19 -2.09 -9.15
N GLY A 95 -14.18 -2.92 -9.00
CA GLY A 95 -13.25 -2.84 -7.86
C GLY A 95 -12.38 -1.60 -7.98
N ILE A 96 -12.28 -0.80 -6.91
CA ILE A 96 -11.16 0.12 -6.79
C ILE A 96 -9.98 -0.72 -6.34
N LEU A 97 -9.04 -0.93 -7.27
CA LEU A 97 -7.71 -1.45 -6.96
C LEU A 97 -7.15 -0.73 -5.73
N SER A 98 -6.64 -1.47 -4.75
CA SER A 98 -5.78 -0.86 -3.75
C SER A 98 -4.40 -0.60 -4.37
N GLY A 99 -3.80 0.55 -4.10
CA GLY A 99 -2.59 0.97 -4.79
C GLY A 99 -1.67 1.81 -3.93
N ILE A 100 -0.38 1.50 -4.01
CA ILE A 100 0.69 2.23 -3.37
C ILE A 100 1.72 2.58 -4.43
N ASN A 101 1.83 3.86 -4.77
CA ASN A 101 2.63 4.33 -5.89
C ASN A 101 3.62 5.42 -5.45
N ALA A 102 4.90 5.21 -5.69
CA ALA A 102 5.93 6.22 -5.58
C ALA A 102 6.55 6.49 -6.96
N SER A 103 6.72 7.75 -7.36
CA SER A 103 7.47 8.04 -8.59
C SER A 103 8.98 7.90 -8.43
N ASN A 104 9.49 7.81 -7.20
CA ASN A 104 10.90 7.60 -6.88
C ASN A 104 11.09 6.45 -5.86
N THR A 105 10.99 6.70 -4.54
CA THR A 105 11.31 5.67 -3.54
C THR A 105 10.05 5.19 -2.81
N LEU A 106 9.93 3.88 -2.66
CA LEU A 106 8.83 3.25 -1.91
C LEU A 106 9.37 2.40 -0.75
N GLN A 107 8.89 2.63 0.46
CA GLN A 107 9.24 1.85 1.64
C GLN A 107 7.97 1.42 2.37
N LEU A 108 7.78 0.11 2.52
CA LEU A 108 6.73 -0.50 3.34
C LEU A 108 7.40 -1.25 4.48
N MET A 109 7.03 -0.95 5.71
CA MET A 109 7.57 -1.58 6.90
C MET A 109 6.44 -1.98 7.84
N ALA A 110 6.41 -3.27 8.20
CA ALA A 110 5.51 -3.80 9.23
C ALA A 110 6.36 -4.44 10.33
N GLY A 111 6.09 -4.11 11.60
CA GLY A 111 6.79 -4.71 12.74
C GLY A 111 6.48 -6.20 12.92
N ASN A 112 5.32 -6.65 12.45
CA ASN A 112 4.90 -8.05 12.44
C ASN A 112 4.64 -8.50 11.00
N ASP A 113 3.38 -8.57 10.54
CA ASP A 113 3.03 -9.15 9.25
C ASP A 113 2.71 -8.07 8.19
N MET A 114 3.04 -8.36 6.92
CA MET A 114 2.62 -7.56 5.77
C MET A 114 1.78 -8.42 4.83
N ALA A 115 0.56 -7.97 4.51
CA ALA A 115 -0.34 -8.65 3.59
C ALA A 115 -0.82 -7.70 2.50
N LEU A 116 -0.50 -8.01 1.25
CA LEU A 116 -0.88 -7.24 0.08
C LEU A 116 -1.79 -8.07 -0.82
N THR A 117 -3.10 -7.83 -0.72
CA THR A 117 -4.14 -8.57 -1.43
C THR A 117 -4.74 -7.73 -2.55
N GLY A 118 -4.60 -8.17 -3.81
CA GLY A 118 -5.08 -7.41 -4.97
C GLY A 118 -4.56 -5.97 -5.03
N THR A 119 -3.36 -5.74 -4.48
CA THR A 119 -2.72 -4.43 -4.42
C THR A 119 -1.67 -4.27 -5.51
N ARG A 120 -1.66 -3.11 -6.18
CA ARG A 120 -0.55 -2.70 -7.04
C ARG A 120 0.47 -1.89 -6.24
N VAL A 121 1.71 -2.36 -6.20
CA VAL A 121 2.84 -1.63 -5.62
C VAL A 121 3.78 -1.19 -6.74
N GLN A 122 4.03 0.11 -6.85
CA GLN A 122 4.90 0.64 -7.90
C GLN A 122 5.86 1.70 -7.35
N ALA A 123 7.13 1.59 -7.72
CA ALA A 123 8.16 2.61 -7.49
C ALA A 123 8.86 2.96 -8.80
N GLY A 124 8.95 4.25 -9.15
CA GLY A 124 9.74 4.67 -10.32
C GLY A 124 11.26 4.52 -10.11
N GLY A 125 11.72 4.49 -8.86
CA GLY A 125 13.08 4.17 -8.44
C GLY A 125 13.13 2.80 -7.73
N SER A 126 13.66 2.78 -6.51
CA SER A 126 13.81 1.54 -5.74
C SER A 126 12.64 1.35 -4.76
N ALA A 127 12.34 0.10 -4.42
CA ALA A 127 11.38 -0.23 -3.37
C ALA A 127 11.94 -1.21 -2.33
N ALA A 128 11.50 -1.06 -1.09
CA ALA A 128 11.73 -2.01 -0.01
C ALA A 128 10.41 -2.37 0.67
N LEU A 129 10.11 -3.66 0.75
CA LEU A 129 8.98 -4.22 1.47
C LEU A 129 9.52 -5.13 2.57
N ILE A 130 9.33 -4.74 3.84
CA ILE A 130 9.96 -5.39 4.98
C ILE A 130 8.89 -5.71 6.02
N ALA A 131 8.78 -6.99 6.37
CA ALA A 131 7.95 -7.46 7.47
C ALA A 131 8.82 -8.12 8.53
N GLY A 132 8.57 -7.82 9.82
CA GLY A 132 9.28 -8.42 10.94
C GLY A 132 9.01 -9.92 11.09
N ASN A 133 7.86 -10.40 10.62
CA ASN A 133 7.44 -11.80 10.68
C ASN A 133 7.13 -12.31 9.27
N ASN A 134 5.88 -12.33 8.80
CA ASN A 134 5.54 -12.86 7.48
C ASN A 134 5.22 -11.76 6.47
N LEU A 135 5.55 -12.00 5.20
CA LEU A 135 5.13 -11.15 4.09
C LEU A 135 4.39 -11.99 3.06
N SER A 136 3.15 -11.59 2.75
CA SER A 136 2.30 -12.27 1.78
C SER A 136 1.82 -11.30 0.70
N LEU A 137 1.99 -11.69 -0.56
CA LEU A 137 1.43 -11.02 -1.72
C LEU A 137 0.51 -12.01 -2.45
N THR A 138 -0.77 -11.66 -2.55
CA THR A 138 -1.81 -12.56 -3.08
C THR A 138 -2.82 -11.79 -3.95
N PRO A 139 -3.14 -12.20 -5.18
CA PRO A 139 -4.22 -11.65 -5.99
C PRO A 139 -5.51 -11.55 -5.19
N SER A 140 -6.31 -10.52 -5.47
CA SER A 140 -7.70 -10.57 -5.04
C SER A 140 -8.41 -11.64 -5.88
N ALA A 141 -9.29 -12.42 -5.26
CA ALA A 141 -10.27 -13.18 -6.03
C ALA A 141 -11.49 -12.26 -6.20
N LEU A 142 -11.74 -11.77 -7.42
CA LEU A 142 -13.04 -11.16 -7.73
C LEU A 142 -14.07 -12.30 -7.76
N ARG A 143 -14.84 -12.46 -6.67
CA ARG A 143 -16.07 -13.25 -6.68
C ARG A 143 -17.15 -12.40 -7.32
N ASP A 144 -17.55 -12.75 -8.55
CA ASP A 144 -18.85 -12.36 -9.08
C ASP A 144 -19.96 -13.14 -8.35
N ASP A 145 -21.20 -12.65 -8.40
CA ASP A 145 -22.38 -13.31 -7.79
C ASP A 145 -22.63 -14.72 -8.35
N ASN A 146 -22.07 -15.00 -9.53
CA ASN A 146 -22.11 -16.32 -10.19
C ASN A 146 -21.00 -17.29 -9.73
N GLY A 147 -20.19 -16.94 -8.73
CA GLY A 147 -19.11 -17.80 -8.23
C GLY A 147 -17.95 -18.01 -9.21
N LEU A 148 -17.93 -17.28 -10.32
CA LEU A 148 -16.87 -17.35 -11.32
C LEU A 148 -15.68 -16.49 -10.89
N LEU A 149 -14.55 -17.15 -10.69
CA LEU A 149 -13.23 -16.54 -10.49
C LEU A 149 -12.79 -15.91 -11.82
N ARG A 150 -13.26 -14.71 -12.14
CA ARG A 150 -12.57 -13.90 -13.16
C ARG A 150 -11.30 -13.41 -12.49
N GLY A 151 -10.14 -13.84 -13.01
CA GLY A 151 -8.81 -13.54 -12.49
C GLY A 151 -8.79 -12.13 -11.90
N GLY A 152 -8.86 -12.07 -10.57
CA GLY A 152 -8.94 -10.79 -9.90
C GLY A 152 -7.62 -10.08 -10.02
N ASP A 153 -7.65 -8.80 -9.67
CA ASP A 153 -6.54 -7.90 -9.87
C ASP A 153 -5.21 -8.52 -9.43
N ALA A 154 -4.31 -8.71 -10.41
CA ALA A 154 -3.01 -9.30 -10.17
C ALA A 154 -2.24 -8.40 -9.21
N VAL A 155 -1.75 -8.99 -8.11
CA VAL A 155 -0.75 -8.30 -7.30
C VAL A 155 0.51 -8.16 -8.14
N SER A 156 0.95 -6.92 -8.27
CA SER A 156 2.17 -6.58 -9.00
C SER A 156 3.04 -5.69 -8.15
N VAL A 157 4.33 -6.01 -8.12
CA VAL A 157 5.38 -5.18 -7.51
C VAL A 157 6.32 -4.77 -8.64
N THR A 158 6.37 -3.48 -8.95
CA THR A 158 7.19 -2.96 -10.05
C THR A 158 8.10 -1.85 -9.56
N THR A 159 9.40 -1.98 -9.81
CA THR A 159 10.41 -0.97 -9.50
C THR A 159 11.19 -0.57 -10.75
N GLY A 160 11.52 0.72 -10.90
CA GLY A 160 12.41 1.17 -11.97
C GLY A 160 13.88 0.85 -11.72
N LYS A 161 14.27 0.61 -10.47
CA LYS A 161 15.61 0.19 -10.05
C LYS A 161 15.49 -1.08 -9.20
N ASP A 162 16.11 -1.11 -8.03
CA ASP A 162 16.19 -2.30 -7.19
C ASP A 162 14.90 -2.52 -6.38
N LEU A 163 14.62 -3.79 -6.10
CA LEU A 163 13.55 -4.24 -5.23
C LEU A 163 14.12 -5.11 -4.13
N ILE A 164 13.75 -4.81 -2.89
CA ILE A 164 14.00 -5.68 -1.72
C ILE A 164 12.66 -6.11 -1.16
N VAL A 165 12.47 -7.42 -0.99
CA VAL A 165 11.33 -7.99 -0.28
C VAL A 165 11.87 -8.91 0.81
N SER A 166 11.61 -8.59 2.07
CA SER A 166 12.15 -9.31 3.22
C SER A 166 11.07 -9.63 4.23
N ALA A 167 11.04 -10.89 4.66
CA ALA A 167 10.24 -11.37 5.77
C ALA A 167 11.16 -11.99 6.83
N GLY A 168 10.95 -11.68 8.10
CA GLY A 168 11.71 -12.28 9.21
C GLY A 168 11.46 -13.77 9.38
N ASN A 169 10.32 -14.28 8.94
CA ASN A 169 9.95 -15.69 8.94
C ASN A 169 9.61 -16.15 7.50
N ASP A 170 8.35 -16.13 7.08
CA ASP A 170 7.94 -16.66 5.77
C ASP A 170 7.61 -15.57 4.75
N LEU A 171 8.10 -15.75 3.52
CA LEU A 171 7.75 -14.93 2.35
C LEU A 171 6.90 -15.76 1.39
N GLN A 172 5.67 -15.30 1.14
CA GLN A 172 4.70 -15.98 0.27
C GLN A 172 4.32 -15.09 -0.90
N LEU A 173 4.57 -15.58 -2.11
CA LEU A 173 4.21 -14.92 -3.37
C LEU A 173 3.33 -15.87 -4.17
N HIS A 174 2.03 -15.61 -4.18
CA HIS A 174 1.09 -16.48 -4.87
C HIS A 174 0.49 -15.75 -6.06
N GLY A 175 0.80 -16.13 -7.30
CA GLY A 175 0.25 -15.46 -8.47
C GLY A 175 0.65 -13.99 -8.57
N VAL A 176 1.89 -13.65 -8.21
CA VAL A 176 2.41 -12.28 -8.16
C VAL A 176 3.37 -12.03 -9.32
N THR A 177 3.21 -10.90 -9.99
CA THR A 177 4.22 -10.42 -10.94
C THR A 177 5.20 -9.49 -10.23
N ILE A 178 6.49 -9.82 -10.29
CA ILE A 178 7.58 -8.99 -9.79
C ILE A 178 8.44 -8.53 -10.95
N ALA A 179 8.63 -7.22 -11.08
CA ALA A 179 9.49 -6.61 -12.09
C ALA A 179 10.38 -5.54 -11.47
N ALA A 180 11.69 -5.73 -11.54
CA ALA A 180 12.68 -4.74 -11.12
C ALA A 180 13.54 -4.35 -12.32
N GLY A 181 13.73 -3.04 -12.53
CA GLY A 181 14.65 -2.54 -13.56
C GLY A 181 16.12 -2.74 -13.21
N GLY A 182 16.43 -2.91 -11.92
CA GLY A 182 17.74 -3.30 -11.39
C GLY A 182 17.72 -4.71 -10.81
N SER A 183 18.23 -4.87 -9.60
CA SER A 183 18.26 -6.15 -8.89
C SER A 183 16.96 -6.39 -8.10
N ALA A 184 16.49 -7.63 -8.04
CA ALA A 184 15.45 -8.05 -7.10
C ALA A 184 16.05 -9.00 -6.07
N ALA A 185 15.98 -8.65 -4.79
CA ALA A 185 16.39 -9.48 -3.67
C ALA A 185 15.16 -9.89 -2.86
N LEU A 186 14.95 -11.20 -2.72
CA LEU A 186 13.86 -11.78 -1.95
C LEU A 186 14.45 -12.61 -0.81
N GLN A 187 14.07 -12.29 0.42
CA GLN A 187 14.58 -12.93 1.62
C GLN A 187 13.44 -13.39 2.52
N ALA A 188 13.55 -14.62 3.00
CA ALA A 188 12.75 -15.18 4.07
C ALA A 188 13.71 -15.71 5.15
N GLY A 189 13.38 -15.53 6.43
CA GLY A 189 14.14 -16.14 7.51
C GLY A 189 13.92 -17.65 7.62
N ASN A 190 12.80 -18.15 7.09
CA ASN A 190 12.42 -19.55 7.12
C ASN A 190 12.02 -20.06 5.73
N ASN A 191 10.77 -19.87 5.28
CA ASN A 191 10.31 -20.38 3.99
C ASN A 191 10.08 -19.27 2.96
N LEU A 192 10.55 -19.51 1.73
CA LEU A 192 10.14 -18.75 0.54
C LEU A 192 9.23 -19.63 -0.31
N SER A 193 7.94 -19.28 -0.38
CA SER A 193 6.93 -19.96 -1.19
C SER A 193 6.56 -19.13 -2.42
N LEU A 194 6.66 -19.74 -3.60
CA LEU A 194 6.30 -19.13 -4.87
C LEU A 194 5.28 -20.00 -5.59
N THR A 195 4.09 -19.47 -5.88
CA THR A 195 3.16 -20.10 -6.82
C THR A 195 2.97 -19.21 -8.04
N PRO A 196 3.02 -19.77 -9.26
CA PRO A 196 2.96 -18.98 -10.48
C PRO A 196 1.58 -18.36 -10.69
N THR A 197 1.52 -17.27 -11.46
CA THR A 197 0.28 -16.78 -12.06
C THR A 197 -0.25 -17.83 -13.03
N ILE A 198 -1.47 -18.32 -12.81
CA ILE A 198 -2.17 -19.16 -13.79
C ILE A 198 -2.62 -18.22 -14.92
N GLY A 199 -1.98 -18.34 -16.08
CA GLY A 199 -2.29 -17.57 -17.29
C GLY A 199 -3.52 -18.08 -18.03
#